data_AF-A0A6V7J2K8-F1
#
_entry.id   AF-A0A6V7J2K8-F1
#
_cell.length_a   1.000
_cell.length_b   1.000
_cell.length_c   1.000
_cell.angle_alpha   90.00
_cell.angle_beta   90.00
_cell.angle_gamma   90.00
#
_symmetry.space_group_name_H-M   'P 1'
#
loop_
_entity.id
_entity.type
_entity.pdbx_description
1 polymer ?
#
loop_
_entity_poly.entity_id
_entity_poly.type
_entity_poly.pdbx_seq_one_letter_code
_entity_poly.pdbx_strand_id
1 'polypeptide(L)' 'DGDVIELAQVCDIRYGGTPKEPKLLNKLSKHGNVEQLDAKSLTLCSGIDYTNIHYDHIVCSSPEQAK' A
#
# COMPACT_ATOMS: atom_id res chain seq x y z
N ASP A 1 -12.05 -0.85 18.72
CA ASP A 1 -10.65 -1.26 18.54
C ASP A 1 -10.20 -0.89 17.15
N GLY A 2 -9.28 0.06 17.04
CA GLY A 2 -8.67 0.44 15.76
C GLY A 2 -7.40 -0.36 15.58
N ASP A 3 -7.16 -0.86 14.38
CA ASP A 3 -5.89 -1.46 14.02
C ASP A 3 -4.81 -0.36 14.02
N VAL A 4 -3.69 -0.62 14.68
CA VAL A 4 -2.59 0.33 14.86
C VAL A 4 -1.27 -0.27 14.41
N ILE A 5 -0.38 0.57 13.89
CA ILE A 5 0.98 0.20 13.50
C ILE A 5 1.97 1.04 14.32
N GLU A 6 2.95 0.37 14.93
CA GLU A 6 4.04 1.04 15.63
C GLU A 6 5.05 1.61 14.64
N LEU A 7 5.17 2.95 14.61
CA LEU A 7 6.09 3.63 13.69
C LEU A 7 7.57 3.23 13.87
N ALA A 8 7.96 2.79 15.08
CA ALA A 8 9.32 2.31 15.34
C ALA A 8 9.65 1.00 14.59
N GLN A 9 8.63 0.25 14.16
CA GLN A 9 8.77 -0.97 13.39
C GLN A 9 8.64 -0.73 11.88
N VAL A 10 8.29 0.50 11.46
CA VAL A 10 8.23 0.86 10.05
C VAL A 10 9.64 1.01 9.53
N CYS A 11 10.02 0.16 8.60
CA CYS A 11 11.37 0.12 8.04
C CYS A 11 11.48 0.83 6.68
N ASP A 12 10.37 0.94 5.93
CA ASP A 12 10.34 1.62 4.63
C ASP A 12 8.90 2.00 4.22
N ILE A 13 8.76 3.07 3.44
CA ILE A 13 7.48 3.50 2.85
C ILE A 13 7.69 3.72 1.36
N ARG A 14 6.95 2.99 0.53
CA ARG A 14 7.11 2.99 -0.92
C ARG A 14 5.86 3.53 -1.61
N TYR A 15 6.10 4.37 -2.60
CA TYR A 15 5.08 4.86 -3.51
C TYR A 15 4.76 3.81 -4.57
N GLY A 16 3.48 3.63 -4.86
CA GLY A 16 2.98 2.60 -5.76
C GLY A 16 2.75 1.26 -5.05
N GLY A 17 2.71 0.20 -5.86
CA GLY A 17 2.50 -1.16 -5.37
C GLY A 17 1.10 -1.67 -5.65
N THR A 18 0.73 -1.68 -6.94
CA THR A 18 -0.53 -2.31 -7.37
C THR A 18 -0.45 -3.83 -7.26
N PRO A 19 -1.55 -4.51 -6.85
CA PRO A 19 -1.59 -5.96 -6.83
C PRO A 19 -1.33 -6.55 -8.22
N LYS A 20 -0.49 -7.58 -8.30
CA LYS A 20 -0.26 -8.29 -9.57
C LYS A 20 -1.36 -9.31 -9.88
N GLU A 21 -2.18 -9.65 -8.89
CA GLU A 21 -3.25 -10.63 -9.08
C GLU A 21 -4.44 -10.01 -9.82
N PRO A 22 -4.87 -10.57 -10.97
CA PRO A 22 -5.96 -10.02 -11.78
C PRO A 22 -7.30 -9.91 -11.04
N LYS A 23 -7.59 -10.84 -10.12
CA LYS A 23 -8.84 -10.82 -9.34
C LYS A 23 -8.88 -9.63 -8.38
N LEU A 24 -7.76 -9.28 -7.78
CA LEU A 24 -7.65 -8.14 -6.86
C LEU A 24 -7.70 -6.83 -7.64
N LEU A 25 -7.02 -6.76 -8.79
CA LEU A 25 -7.12 -5.62 -9.72
C LEU A 25 -8.56 -5.38 -10.17
N ASN A 26 -9.30 -6.44 -10.52
CA ASN A 26 -10.71 -6.31 -10.90
C ASN A 26 -11.58 -5.75 -9.76
N LYS A 27 -11.30 -6.09 -8.50
CA LYS A 27 -12.00 -5.49 -7.35
C LYS A 27 -11.65 -4.00 -7.19
N LEU A 28 -10.41 -3.64 -7.47
CA LEU A 28 -9.91 -2.26 -7.38
C LEU A 28 -10.26 -1.39 -8.60
N SER A 29 -10.82 -1.96 -9.66
CA SER A 29 -11.24 -1.23 -10.87
C SER A 29 -12.16 -0.04 -10.61
N LYS A 30 -12.94 -0.08 -9.52
CA LYS A 30 -13.79 1.05 -9.07
C LYS A 30 -12.99 2.28 -8.67
N HIS A 31 -11.72 2.11 -8.34
CA HIS A 31 -10.82 3.18 -7.92
C HIS A 31 -9.98 3.72 -9.09
N GLY A 32 -10.10 3.19 -10.30
CA GLY A 32 -9.41 3.70 -11.49
C GLY A 32 -8.71 2.61 -12.29
N ASN A 33 -8.00 3.03 -13.35
CA ASN A 33 -7.13 2.15 -14.12
C ASN A 33 -5.82 1.86 -13.35
N VAL A 34 -4.98 0.98 -13.92
CA VAL A 34 -3.74 0.52 -13.25
C VAL A 34 -2.78 1.68 -12.96
N GLU A 35 -2.61 2.63 -13.89
CA GLU A 35 -1.74 3.80 -13.68
C GLU A 35 -2.27 4.72 -12.58
N GLN A 36 -3.58 4.96 -12.55
CA GLN A 36 -4.23 5.77 -11.51
C GLN A 36 -4.16 5.10 -10.15
N LEU A 37 -4.26 3.76 -10.10
CA LEU A 37 -4.08 3.00 -8.87
C LEU A 37 -2.64 3.10 -8.38
N ASP A 38 -1.65 2.93 -9.26
CA ASP A 38 -0.24 3.02 -8.87
C ASP A 38 0.11 4.41 -8.35
N ALA A 39 -0.35 5.47 -9.03
CA ALA A 39 -0.10 6.87 -8.64
C ALA A 39 -0.66 7.25 -7.25
N LYS A 40 -1.62 6.49 -6.72
CA LYS A 40 -2.21 6.72 -5.39
C LYS A 40 -2.03 5.54 -4.43
N SER A 41 -1.22 4.55 -4.80
CA SER A 41 -0.92 3.44 -3.91
C SER A 41 0.29 3.76 -3.04
N LEU A 42 0.27 3.23 -1.83
CA LEU A 42 1.34 3.30 -0.84
C LEU A 42 1.56 1.88 -0.31
N THR A 43 2.81 1.49 -0.19
CA THR A 43 3.21 0.24 0.44
C THR A 43 4.04 0.53 1.68
N LEU A 44 3.52 0.15 2.85
CA LEU A 44 4.21 0.27 4.13
C LEU A 44 4.93 -1.04 4.43
N CYS A 45 6.23 -0.95 4.71
CA CYS A 45 7.03 -2.09 5.13
C CYS A 45 7.28 -1.97 6.64
N SER A 46 6.84 -2.96 7.42
CA SER A 46 7.06 -2.98 8.86
C SER A 46 7.53 -4.33 9.36
N GLY A 47 8.42 -4.34 10.33
CA GLY A 47 8.91 -5.55 10.96
C GLY A 47 9.87 -5.24 12.10
N ILE A 48 9.92 -6.11 13.10
CA ILE A 48 10.90 -6.02 14.20
C ILE A 48 12.31 -6.30 13.67
N ASP A 49 12.41 -7.09 12.61
CA ASP A 49 13.65 -7.44 11.93
C ASP A 49 13.50 -7.28 10.40
N TYR A 50 14.63 -7.25 9.69
CA TYR A 50 14.66 -7.10 8.22
C TYR A 50 14.40 -8.41 7.45
N THR A 51 14.05 -9.49 8.14
CA THR A 51 13.72 -10.79 7.55
C THR A 51 12.21 -11.01 7.47
N ASN A 52 11.48 -10.66 8.53
CA ASN A 52 10.05 -10.81 8.68
C ASN A 52 9.36 -9.47 8.46
N ILE A 53 9.31 -9.06 7.19
CA ILE A 53 8.70 -7.79 6.79
C ILE A 53 7.24 -8.03 6.41
N HIS A 54 6.35 -7.32 7.08
CA HIS A 54 4.95 -7.15 6.71
C HIS A 54 4.82 -6.02 5.68
N TYR A 55 3.96 -6.24 4.68
CA TYR A 55 3.69 -5.28 3.62
C TYR A 55 2.20 -4.92 3.62
N ASP A 56 1.88 -3.71 4.06
CA ASP A 56 0.52 -3.17 3.93
C ASP A 56 0.41 -2.38 2.63
N HIS A 57 -0.54 -2.77 1.78
CA HIS A 57 -0.85 -2.07 0.54
C HIS A 57 -2.10 -1.21 0.72
N ILE A 58 -1.94 0.10 0.56
CA ILE A 58 -2.97 1.10 0.80
C ILE A 58 -3.23 1.84 -0.51
N VAL A 59 -4.51 2.00 -0.87
CA VAL A 59 -4.92 2.82 -2.02
C VAL A 59 -5.57 4.09 -1.49
N CYS A 60 -4.91 5.23 -1.69
CA CYS A 60 -5.38 6.54 -1.24
C CYS A 60 -6.51 7.08 -2.13
N SER A 61 -7.19 8.13 -1.66
CA SER A 61 -8.23 8.84 -2.42
C SER A 61 -7.66 9.56 -3.65
N SER A 62 -6.50 10.19 -3.50
CA SER A 62 -5.83 10.95 -4.56
C SER A 62 -4.30 10.74 -4.53
N PRO A 63 -3.61 11.01 -5.65
CA PRO A 63 -2.14 10.94 -5.72
C PRO A 63 -1.43 11.90 -4.76
N GLU A 64 -2.01 13.08 -4.51
CA GLU A 64 -1.45 14.07 -3.59
C GLU A 64 -1.48 13.60 -2.14
N GLN A 65 -2.45 12.75 -1.77
CA GLN A 65 -2.52 12.17 -0.43
C GLN A 65 -1.56 10.98 -0.26
N ALA A 66 -1.15 10.35 -1.36
CA ALA A 66 -0.12 9.32 -1.27
C ALA A 66 1.25 9.93 -0.94
N LYS A 67 1.52 11.17 -1.38
CA LYS A 67 2.79 11.93 -1.33
C LYS A 67 2.94 12.86 -0.14
#